data_AF-A0A965FGH3-F1
#
_entry.id   AF-A0A965FGH3-F1
#
_cell.length_a   1.000
_cell.length_b   1.000
_cell.length_c   1.000
_cell.angle_alpha   90.00
_cell.angle_beta   90.00
_cell.angle_gamma   90.00
#
_symmetry.space_group_name_H-M   'P 1'
#
loop_
_entity.id
_entity.type
_entity.pdbx_description
1 polymer ?
#
loop_
_entity_poly.entity_id
_entity_poly.type
_entity_poly.pdbx_seq_one_letter_code
_entity_poly.pdbx_strand_id
1 'polypeptide(L)'
;MSFMNVILKQFIIICICFFSSLLSAQEYPVRPIKIIVGFSPGGAADSVGRALAEGMSARLGQPIVVENRPGANGNLAADVVARSAPDGYTLYFPSVGHAVNVSLYKRLTYDPIKDFTPIGKVFTA
;
A
#
# COMPACT_ATOMS: atom_id res chain seq x y z
N MET A 1 48.24 10.69 26.00
CA MET A 1 47.42 10.09 24.91
C MET A 1 45.97 9.76 25.31
N SER A 2 45.65 9.45 26.57
CA SER A 2 44.27 9.08 26.96
C SER A 2 43.25 10.24 26.92
N PHE A 3 43.66 11.48 27.22
CA PHE A 3 42.75 12.62 27.31
C PHE A 3 42.17 13.05 25.95
N MET A 4 43.00 13.03 24.90
CA MET A 4 42.60 13.35 23.52
C MET A 4 41.55 12.36 22.98
N ASN A 5 41.68 11.08 23.33
CA ASN A 5 40.75 10.02 22.90
C ASN A 5 39.37 10.11 23.59
N VAL A 6 39.31 10.69 24.80
CA VAL A 6 38.05 10.92 25.52
C VAL A 6 37.26 12.07 24.88
N ILE A 7 37.95 13.16 24.55
CA ILE A 7 37.35 14.31 23.86
C ILE A 7 36.83 13.90 22.47
N LEU A 8 37.63 13.12 21.73
CA LEU A 8 37.24 12.62 20.40
C LEU A 8 36.00 11.70 20.48
N LYS A 9 35.91 10.83 21.48
CA LYS A 9 34.72 9.98 21.71
C LYS A 9 33.47 10.79 22.05
N GLN A 10 33.60 11.83 22.89
CA GLN A 10 32.47 12.70 23.24
C GLN A 10 31.96 13.47 22.01
N PHE A 11 32.87 13.95 21.15
CA PHE A 11 32.48 14.61 19.91
C PHE A 11 31.70 13.67 18.96
N ILE A 12 32.17 12.43 18.82
CA ILE A 12 31.49 11.42 17.99
C ILE A 12 30.08 11.11 18.51
N ILE A 13 29.91 10.98 19.83
CA ILE A 13 28.59 10.70 20.44
C ILE A 13 27.62 11.86 20.21
N ILE A 14 28.09 13.10 20.38
CA ILE A 14 27.27 14.30 20.14
C ILE A 14 26.84 14.39 18.67
N CYS A 15 27.74 14.09 17.72
CA CYS A 15 27.41 14.05 16.30
C CYS A 15 26.34 12.99 15.97
N ILE A 16 26.41 11.80 16.57
CA ILE A 16 25.43 10.73 16.34
C ILE A 16 24.05 11.11 16.89
N CYS A 17 23.99 11.71 18.09
CA CYS A 17 22.74 12.19 18.69
C CYS A 17 22.09 13.31 17.86
N PHE A 18 22.89 14.25 17.34
CA PHE A 18 22.38 15.36 16.51
C PHE A 18 21.89 14.89 15.13
N PHE A 19 22.49 13.84 14.57
CA PHE A 19 22.07 13.27 13.29
C PHE A 19 20.73 12.51 13.40
N SER A 20 20.45 11.97 14.58
CA SER A 20 19.21 11.21 14.85
C SER A 20 17.97 12.12 14.85
N SER A 21 18.12 13.39 15.25
CA SER A 21 17.05 14.40 15.24
C SER A 21 16.69 14.94 13.84
N LEU A 22 17.51 14.68 12.81
CA LEU A 22 17.21 15.09 11.43
C LEU A 22 16.39 14.04 10.66
N LEU A 23 16.17 12.86 11.24
CA LEU A 23 15.37 11.80 10.64
C LEU A 23 13.88 12.03 10.95
N SER A 24 13.26 12.98 10.26
CA SER A 24 11.81 13.13 10.32
C SER A 24 11.15 11.95 9.59
N ALA A 25 10.35 11.16 10.30
CA ALA A 25 9.46 10.20 9.66
C ALA A 25 8.52 11.00 8.74
N GLN A 26 8.64 10.83 7.43
CA GLN A 26 7.73 11.51 6.50
C GLN A 26 6.30 11.11 6.83
N GLU A 27 5.44 12.10 7.04
CA GLU A 27 4.02 11.87 7.27
C GLU A 27 3.41 11.25 6.02
N TYR A 28 3.06 9.97 6.10
CA TYR A 28 2.30 9.31 5.05
C TYR A 28 0.90 9.95 4.96
N PRO A 29 0.36 10.20 3.75
CA PRO A 29 0.96 10.04 2.43
C PRO A 29 1.63 11.33 1.90
N VAL A 30 2.80 11.20 1.26
CA VAL A 30 3.54 12.32 0.62
C VAL A 30 3.42 12.36 -0.91
N ARG A 31 2.72 11.39 -1.50
CA ARG A 31 2.52 11.26 -2.95
C ARG A 31 1.18 10.58 -3.24
N PRO A 32 0.70 10.59 -4.49
CA PRO A 32 -0.56 9.95 -4.84
C PRO A 32 -0.60 8.45 -4.51
N ILE A 33 -1.75 7.98 -4.04
CA ILE A 33 -2.03 6.56 -3.78
C ILE A 33 -2.77 5.98 -4.99
N LYS A 34 -2.55 4.70 -5.28
CA LYS A 34 -3.27 3.95 -6.32
C LYS A 34 -4.20 2.94 -5.70
N ILE A 35 -5.43 2.84 -6.22
CA ILE A 35 -6.35 1.74 -5.95
C ILE A 35 -6.44 0.90 -7.23
N ILE A 36 -6.01 -0.36 -7.15
CA ILE A 36 -6.06 -1.29 -8.26
C ILE A 36 -7.38 -2.07 -8.21
N VAL A 37 -8.16 -1.99 -9.29
CA VAL A 37 -9.46 -2.66 -9.45
C VAL A 37 -9.34 -3.76 -10.51
N GLY A 38 -9.74 -4.99 -10.18
CA GLY A 38 -9.62 -6.16 -11.06
C GLY A 38 -10.65 -6.30 -12.19
N PHE A 39 -11.39 -5.25 -12.50
CA PHE A 39 -12.53 -5.25 -13.43
C PHE A 39 -12.51 -4.02 -14.32
N SER A 40 -13.21 -4.10 -15.46
CA SER A 40 -13.28 -3.03 -16.45
C SER A 40 -13.85 -1.73 -15.86
N PRO A 41 -13.41 -0.55 -16.36
CA PRO A 41 -13.98 0.74 -15.98
C PRO A 41 -15.51 0.80 -16.18
N GLY A 42 -16.21 1.54 -15.32
CA GLY A 42 -17.67 1.74 -15.38
C GLY A 42 -18.52 0.62 -14.79
N GLY A 43 -17.92 -0.51 -14.38
CA GLY A 43 -18.63 -1.57 -13.65
C GLY A 43 -18.80 -1.27 -12.16
N ALA A 44 -19.58 -2.09 -11.45
CA ALA A 44 -19.89 -1.90 -10.03
C ALA A 44 -18.63 -1.74 -9.15
N ALA A 45 -17.61 -2.58 -9.36
CA ALA A 45 -16.36 -2.49 -8.61
C ALA A 45 -15.57 -1.19 -8.88
N ASP A 46 -15.59 -0.71 -10.12
CA ASP A 46 -14.93 0.55 -10.49
C ASP A 46 -15.66 1.75 -9.88
N SER A 47 -16.99 1.77 -9.95
CA SER A 47 -17.81 2.84 -9.36
C SER A 47 -17.58 2.97 -7.86
N VAL A 48 -17.56 1.85 -7.12
CA VAL A 48 -17.26 1.86 -5.68
C VAL A 48 -15.82 2.28 -5.42
N GLY A 49 -14.85 1.78 -6.19
CA GLY A 49 -13.45 2.16 -6.07
C GLY A 49 -13.22 3.66 -6.26
N ARG A 50 -13.93 4.30 -7.21
CA ARG A 50 -13.84 5.74 -7.46
C ARG A 50 -14.48 6.56 -6.34
N ALA A 51 -15.65 6.16 -5.84
CA ALA A 51 -16.28 6.80 -4.69
C ALA A 51 -15.40 6.73 -3.43
N LEU A 52 -14.74 5.58 -3.21
CA LEU A 52 -13.77 5.41 -2.13
C LEU A 52 -12.56 6.33 -2.32
N ALA A 53 -12.00 6.37 -3.53
CA ALA A 53 -10.85 7.22 -3.86
C ALA A 53 -11.14 8.70 -3.59
N GLU A 54 -12.31 9.20 -3.99
CA GLU A 54 -12.75 10.58 -3.74
C GLU A 54 -12.81 10.90 -2.24
N GLY A 55 -13.53 10.07 -1.46
CA GLY A 55 -13.68 10.29 -0.02
C GLY A 55 -12.36 10.16 0.76
N MET A 56 -11.50 9.22 0.38
CA MET A 56 -10.18 9.08 0.99
C MET A 56 -9.24 10.23 0.59
N SER A 57 -9.28 10.67 -0.67
CA SER A 57 -8.46 11.80 -1.13
C SER A 57 -8.78 13.07 -0.36
N ALA A 58 -10.06 13.34 -0.11
CA ALA A 58 -10.51 14.49 0.70
C ALA A 58 -9.98 14.43 2.15
N ARG A 59 -9.81 13.23 2.73
CA ARG A 59 -9.34 13.05 4.11
C ARG A 59 -7.82 13.02 4.24
N LEU A 60 -7.13 12.49 3.24
CA LEU A 60 -5.68 12.29 3.26
C LEU A 60 -4.90 13.44 2.63
N GLY A 61 -5.57 14.36 1.92
CA GLY A 61 -4.93 15.49 1.27
C GLY A 61 -4.03 15.12 0.08
N GLN A 62 -4.05 13.86 -0.35
CA GLN A 62 -3.32 13.37 -1.52
C GLN A 62 -4.28 12.82 -2.58
N PRO A 63 -3.97 12.97 -3.87
CA PRO A 63 -4.74 12.35 -4.94
C PRO A 63 -4.76 10.82 -4.78
N ILE A 64 -5.91 10.21 -5.04
CA ILE A 64 -6.04 8.76 -5.12
C ILE A 64 -6.53 8.39 -6.51
N VAL A 65 -5.73 7.59 -7.21
CA VAL A 65 -5.96 7.23 -8.61
C VAL A 65 -6.47 5.79 -8.69
N VAL A 66 -7.60 5.59 -9.36
CA VAL A 66 -8.11 4.25 -9.65
C VAL A 66 -7.51 3.74 -10.95
N GLU A 67 -6.82 2.59 -10.89
CA GLU A 67 -6.31 1.87 -12.06
C GLU A 67 -7.04 0.54 -12.25
N ASN A 68 -7.66 0.34 -13.41
CA ASN A 68 -8.33 -0.91 -13.75
C ASN A 68 -7.33 -1.89 -14.39
N ARG A 69 -7.24 -3.10 -13.83
CA ARG A 69 -6.43 -4.23 -14.33
C ARG A 69 -7.32 -5.47 -14.49
N PRO A 70 -8.22 -5.49 -15.49
CA PRO A 70 -9.14 -6.60 -15.69
C PRO A 70 -8.42 -7.86 -16.14
N GLY A 71 -8.91 -9.03 -15.70
CA GLY A 71 -8.42 -10.32 -16.17
C GLY A 71 -8.50 -11.41 -15.10
N ALA A 72 -8.74 -12.65 -15.53
CA ALA A 72 -8.75 -13.84 -14.69
C ALA A 72 -9.55 -13.66 -13.37
N ASN A 73 -10.77 -13.14 -13.46
CA ASN A 73 -11.65 -12.86 -12.32
C ASN A 73 -10.98 -12.03 -11.20
N GLY A 74 -10.16 -11.05 -11.57
CA GLY A 74 -9.45 -10.17 -10.65
C GLY A 74 -8.05 -10.63 -10.24
N ASN A 75 -7.61 -11.84 -10.65
CA ASN A 75 -6.29 -12.36 -10.30
C ASN A 75 -5.14 -11.47 -10.82
N LEU A 76 -5.30 -10.84 -11.99
CA LEU A 76 -4.26 -9.97 -12.54
C LEU A 76 -4.03 -8.74 -11.64
N ALA A 77 -5.09 -8.12 -11.14
CA ALA A 77 -5.00 -7.02 -10.19
C ALA A 77 -4.40 -7.47 -8.85
N ALA A 78 -4.84 -8.61 -8.34
CA ALA A 78 -4.31 -9.16 -7.09
C ALA A 78 -2.80 -9.43 -7.19
N ASP A 79 -2.33 -10.03 -8.29
CA ASP A 79 -0.90 -10.29 -8.51
C ASP A 79 -0.07 -9.00 -8.57
N VAL A 80 -0.58 -7.98 -9.28
CA VAL A 80 0.09 -6.66 -9.36
C VAL A 80 0.24 -6.03 -7.97
N VAL A 81 -0.79 -6.10 -7.13
CA VAL A 81 -0.73 -5.51 -5.78
C VAL A 81 0.11 -6.36 -4.83
N ALA A 82 -0.02 -7.69 -4.86
CA ALA A 82 0.78 -8.60 -4.04
C ALA A 82 2.29 -8.45 -4.29
N ARG A 83 2.69 -8.06 -5.51
CA ARG A 83 4.10 -7.80 -5.88
C ARG A 83 4.54 -6.35 -5.71
N SER A 84 3.64 -5.45 -5.33
CA SER A 84 3.96 -4.05 -5.14
C SER A 84 4.79 -3.81 -3.87
N ALA A 85 5.43 -2.65 -3.77
CA ALA A 85 6.11 -2.28 -2.53
C ALA A 85 5.09 -2.19 -1.37
N PRO A 86 5.36 -2.77 -0.19
CA PRO A 86 4.45 -2.75 0.96
C PRO A 86 4.52 -1.40 1.70
N ASP A 87 4.32 -0.30 0.96
CA ASP A 87 4.52 1.08 1.42
C ASP A 87 3.22 1.89 1.52
N GLY A 88 2.07 1.24 1.28
CA GLY A 88 0.73 1.84 1.36
C GLY A 88 0.28 2.59 0.10
N TYR A 89 1.16 2.81 -0.89
CA TYR A 89 0.80 3.59 -2.08
C TYR A 89 0.12 2.78 -3.19
N THR A 90 0.05 1.45 -3.03
CA THR A 90 -0.69 0.57 -3.92
C THR A 90 -1.68 -0.25 -3.10
N LEU A 91 -2.95 0.05 -3.25
CA LEU A 91 -4.05 -0.60 -2.55
C LEU A 91 -4.82 -1.52 -3.50
N TYR A 92 -5.35 -2.61 -2.98
CA TYR A 92 -6.20 -3.53 -3.73
C TYR A 92 -7.66 -3.33 -3.35
N PHE A 93 -8.54 -3.19 -4.35
CA PHE A 93 -9.98 -3.30 -4.17
C PHE A 93 -10.46 -4.69 -4.62
N PRO A 94 -10.54 -5.67 -3.71
CA PRO A 94 -10.97 -7.03 -4.03
C PRO A 94 -12.47 -7.10 -4.35
N SER A 95 -12.84 -8.12 -5.11
CA SER A 95 -14.23 -8.60 -5.19
C SER A 95 -14.36 -9.97 -4.53
N VAL A 96 -15.57 -10.54 -4.54
CA VAL A 96 -15.81 -11.94 -4.14
C VAL A 96 -14.90 -12.92 -4.89
N GLY A 97 -14.47 -12.56 -6.10
CA GLY A 97 -13.46 -13.28 -6.89
C GLY A 97 -12.22 -13.65 -6.09
N HIS A 98 -11.72 -12.74 -5.25
CA HIS A 98 -10.51 -12.95 -4.44
C HIS A 98 -10.62 -14.18 -3.52
N ALA A 99 -11.81 -14.42 -2.96
CA ALA A 99 -12.07 -15.55 -2.07
C ALA A 99 -12.37 -16.85 -2.84
N VAL A 100 -13.07 -16.78 -3.97
CA VAL A 100 -13.48 -17.99 -4.72
C VAL A 100 -12.39 -18.51 -5.66
N ASN A 101 -11.45 -17.66 -6.09
CA ASN A 101 -10.44 -18.03 -7.07
C ASN A 101 -9.48 -19.12 -6.56
N VAL A 102 -9.35 -19.31 -5.25
CA VAL A 102 -8.60 -20.43 -4.63
C VAL A 102 -9.11 -21.80 -5.05
N SER A 103 -10.42 -21.90 -5.29
CA SER A 103 -11.09 -23.15 -5.68
C SER A 103 -11.29 -23.25 -7.19
N LEU A 104 -11.25 -22.12 -7.91
CA LEU A 104 -11.49 -22.06 -9.35
C LEU A 104 -10.22 -22.20 -10.20
N TYR A 105 -9.08 -21.74 -9.69
CA TYR A 105 -7.81 -21.80 -10.41
C TYR A 105 -6.88 -22.84 -9.78
N LYS A 106 -6.33 -23.75 -10.59
CA LYS A 106 -5.38 -24.79 -10.13
C LYS A 106 -4.13 -24.22 -9.46
N ARG A 107 -3.73 -23.00 -9.86
CA ARG A 107 -2.59 -22.28 -9.32
C ARG A 107 -2.87 -20.79 -9.35
N LEU A 108 -2.79 -20.16 -8.20
CA LEU A 108 -2.73 -18.71 -8.07
C LEU A 108 -1.26 -18.28 -7.96
N THR A 109 -0.97 -17.06 -8.41
CA THR A 109 0.36 -16.46 -8.33
C THR A 109 0.55 -15.62 -7.06
N TYR A 110 -0.48 -15.58 -6.21
CA TYR A 110 -0.55 -14.90 -4.92
C TYR A 110 -1.29 -15.78 -3.90
N ASP A 111 -1.04 -15.55 -2.61
CA ASP A 111 -1.80 -16.08 -1.48
C ASP A 111 -2.84 -15.03 -1.04
N PRO A 112 -4.15 -15.32 -1.09
CA PRO A 112 -5.19 -14.32 -0.84
C PRO A 112 -5.23 -13.81 0.62
N ILE A 113 -4.56 -14.49 1.54
CA ILE A 113 -4.52 -14.15 2.97
C ILE A 113 -3.15 -13.58 3.33
N LYS A 114 -2.06 -14.26 2.96
CA LYS A 114 -0.71 -13.89 3.41
C LYS A 114 -0.12 -12.68 2.68
N ASP A 115 -0.49 -12.48 1.43
CA ASP A 115 0.11 -11.42 0.60
C ASP A 115 -0.61 -10.06 0.76
N PHE A 116 -1.63 -9.98 1.61
CA PHE A 116 -2.47 -8.78 1.77
C PHE A 116 -2.71 -8.45 3.25
N THR A 117 -2.58 -7.17 3.58
CA THR A 117 -3.04 -6.63 4.87
C THR A 117 -4.48 -6.13 4.72
N PRO A 118 -5.47 -6.70 5.43
CA PRO A 118 -6.84 -6.21 5.38
C PRO A 118 -6.94 -4.81 6.00
N ILE A 119 -7.49 -3.85 5.24
CA ILE A 119 -7.65 -2.46 5.71
C ILE A 119 -9.05 -2.21 6.26
N GLY A 120 -10.08 -2.59 5.51
CA GLY A 120 -11.46 -2.37 5.92
C GLY A 120 -12.48 -2.92 4.93
N LYS A 121 -13.70 -3.19 5.44
CA LYS A 121 -14.86 -3.57 4.62
C LYS A 121 -15.63 -2.31 4.23
N VAL A 122 -15.84 -2.11 2.93
CA VAL A 122 -16.50 -0.90 2.40
C VAL A 122 -17.87 -1.14 1.80
N PHE A 123 -18.28 -2.40 1.62
CA PHE A 123 -19.65 -2.76 1.24
C PHE A 123 -20.11 -4.03 1.94
N THR A 124 -21.42 -4.17 2.13
CA THR A 124 -22.08 -5.41 2.53
C THR A 124 -23.05 -5.80 1.42
N ALA A 125 -23.16 -7.10 1.14
CA ALA A 125 -24.25 -7.64 0.34
C ALA A 125 -25.53 -7.71 1.17
#